data_AF-A0A2K4FVL7-F1
#
_entry.id   AF-A0A2K4FVL7-F1
#
_cell.length_a   1.000
_cell.length_b   1.000
_cell.length_c   1.000
_cell.angle_alpha   90.00
_cell.angle_beta   90.00
_cell.angle_gamma   90.00
#
_symmetry.space_group_name_H-M   'P 1'
#
loop_
_entity.id
_entity.type
_entity.pdbx_description
1 polymer ?
#
loop_
_entity_poly.entity_id
_entity_poly.type
_entity_poly.pdbx_seq_one_letter_code
_entity_poly.pdbx_strand_id
1 'polypeptide(L)'
;VGMLRLYLGGLISERAYASANEASRQRLRAMRPALAPCEPSELGLSPATLFEQFGFHYTGPIDGHDLGALIPALQKLQAQPGPQLLH
;
A
#
# COMPACT_ATOMS: atom_id res chain seq x y z
N VAL A 1 18.49 -2.28 -8.57
CA VAL A 1 19.55 -1.29 -8.25
C VAL A 1 19.15 -0.60 -6.95
N GLY A 2 20.06 -0.40 -5.99
CA GLY A 2 19.90 0.68 -5.00
C GLY A 2 19.86 0.30 -3.51
N MET A 3 20.83 0.84 -2.77
CA MET A 3 20.90 0.94 -1.30
C MET A 3 19.64 1.55 -0.64
N LEU A 4 18.78 2.23 -1.41
CA LEU A 4 17.53 2.82 -0.96
C LEU A 4 16.57 1.80 -0.34
N ARG A 5 16.52 0.56 -0.86
CA ARG A 5 15.71 -0.53 -0.28
C ARG A 5 16.13 -0.88 1.15
N LEU A 6 17.42 -0.76 1.45
CA LEU A 6 17.97 -1.04 2.78
C LEU A 6 17.69 0.11 3.75
N TYR A 7 17.77 1.36 3.27
CA TYR A 7 17.43 2.55 4.05
C TYR A 7 15.93 2.63 4.39
N LEU A 8 15.05 2.38 3.41
CA LEU A 8 13.60 2.39 3.64
C LEU A 8 13.17 1.23 4.55
N GLY A 9 13.79 0.05 4.42
CA GLY A 9 13.50 -1.11 5.28
C GLY A 9 13.75 -0.87 6.77
N GLY A 10 14.67 0.03 7.13
CA GLY A 10 14.94 0.40 8.53
C GLY A 10 14.01 1.48 9.11
N LEU A 11 13.33 2.25 8.26
CA LEU A 11 12.41 3.32 8.68
C LEU A 11 10.99 2.81 8.96
N ILE A 12 10.61 1.68 8.36
CA ILE A 12 9.35 1.00 8.65
C ILE A 12 9.54 0.21 9.95
N SER A 13 9.04 0.73 11.06
CA SER A 13 9.02 -0.01 12.34
C SER A 13 8.30 -1.34 12.15
N GLU A 14 8.94 -2.45 12.52
CA GLU A 14 8.34 -3.80 12.45
C GLU A 14 6.96 -3.86 13.11
N ARG A 15 6.77 -3.09 14.20
CA ARG A 15 5.50 -3.01 14.92
C ARG A 15 4.43 -2.27 14.15
N ALA A 16 4.77 -1.15 13.51
CA ALA A 16 3.85 -0.37 12.69
C ALA A 16 3.42 -1.16 11.44
N TYR A 17 4.36 -1.86 10.81
CA TYR A 17 4.06 -2.77 9.70
C TYR A 17 3.19 -3.95 10.16
N ALA A 18 3.53 -4.58 11.29
CA ALA A 18 2.74 -5.67 11.86
C ALA A 18 1.30 -5.23 12.19
N SER A 19 1.13 -4.08 12.85
CA SER A 19 -0.21 -3.56 13.20
C SER A 19 -1.04 -3.18 11.98
N ALA A 20 -0.40 -2.58 10.96
CA ALA A 20 -1.09 -2.25 9.71
C ALA A 20 -1.53 -3.51 8.96
N ASN A 21 -0.69 -4.55 8.96
CA ASN A 21 -0.96 -5.83 8.32
C ASN A 21 -2.04 -6.64 9.08
N GLU A 22 -2.09 -6.56 10.41
CA GLU A 22 -3.18 -7.16 11.19
C GLU A 22 -4.52 -6.46 10.92
N ALA A 23 -4.52 -5.13 10.90
CA ALA A 23 -5.72 -4.35 10.60
C ALA A 23 -6.27 -4.61 9.19
N SER A 24 -5.39 -4.73 8.19
CA SER A 24 -5.80 -5.07 6.82
C SER A 24 -6.33 -6.50 6.72
N ARG A 25 -5.69 -7.47 7.40
CA ARG A 25 -6.17 -8.87 7.46
C ARG A 25 -7.52 -8.99 8.14
N GLN A 26 -7.77 -8.23 9.21
CA GLN A 26 -9.05 -8.21 9.92
C GLN A 26 -10.18 -7.71 8.99
N ARG A 27 -9.94 -6.61 8.26
CA ARG A 27 -10.89 -6.06 7.27
C ARG A 27 -11.13 -7.02 6.11
N LEU A 28 -10.07 -7.61 5.56
CA LEU A 28 -10.19 -8.61 4.50
C LEU A 28 -11.02 -9.82 4.93
N ARG A 29 -10.81 -10.31 6.15
CA ARG A 29 -11.62 -11.42 6.70
C ARG A 29 -13.10 -11.04 6.83
N ALA A 30 -13.41 -9.79 7.16
CA ALA A 30 -14.78 -9.30 7.21
C ALA A 30 -15.43 -9.15 5.83
N MET A 31 -14.65 -8.76 4.80
CA MET A 31 -15.14 -8.58 3.43
C MET A 31 -15.10 -9.87 2.59
N ARG A 32 -14.40 -10.92 3.07
CA ARG A 32 -14.25 -12.23 2.41
C ARG A 32 -15.56 -12.87 1.91
N PRO A 33 -16.70 -12.78 2.62
CA PRO A 33 -17.96 -13.33 2.15
C PRO A 33 -18.56 -12.55 0.96
N ALA A 34 -18.29 -11.24 0.88
CA ALA A 34 -18.74 -10.38 -0.21
C ALA A 34 -17.83 -10.49 -1.45
N LEU A 35 -16.57 -10.87 -1.24
CA LEU A 35 -15.57 -11.18 -2.26
C LEU A 35 -15.55 -12.69 -2.55
N ALA A 36 -16.71 -13.30 -2.84
CA ALA A 36 -16.80 -14.66 -3.39
C ALA A 36 -15.70 -14.88 -4.46
N PRO A 37 -15.20 -16.11 -4.71
CA PRO A 37 -13.99 -16.34 -5.51
C PRO A 37 -14.24 -15.89 -6.96
N CYS A 38 -14.00 -14.61 -7.19
CA CYS A 38 -14.27 -13.88 -8.41
C CYS A 38 -13.01 -13.08 -8.63
N GLU A 39 -12.43 -13.26 -9.81
CA GLU A 39 -11.19 -12.61 -10.13
C GLU A 39 -11.42 -11.08 -10.08
N PRO A 40 -10.52 -10.29 -9.48
CA PRO A 40 -10.65 -8.84 -9.38
C PRO A 40 -11.02 -8.15 -10.70
N SER A 41 -10.49 -8.69 -11.80
CA SER A 41 -10.74 -8.24 -13.16
C SER A 41 -12.20 -8.41 -13.59
N GLU A 42 -12.88 -9.47 -13.14
CA GLU A 42 -14.29 -9.75 -13.44
C GLU A 42 -15.24 -8.83 -12.68
N LEU A 43 -14.80 -8.33 -11.52
CA LEU A 43 -15.50 -7.33 -10.72
C LEU A 43 -15.24 -5.89 -11.20
N GLY A 44 -14.47 -5.71 -12.28
CA GLY A 44 -14.06 -4.39 -12.76
C GLY A 44 -13.18 -3.62 -11.77
N LEU A 45 -12.55 -4.32 -10.83
CA LEU A 45 -11.71 -3.70 -9.81
C LEU A 45 -10.31 -3.48 -10.38
N SER A 46 -9.94 -2.22 -10.56
CA SER A 46 -8.55 -1.87 -10.86
C SER A 46 -7.66 -2.24 -9.68
N PRO A 47 -6.34 -2.47 -9.89
CA PRO A 47 -5.41 -2.69 -8.78
C PRO A 47 -5.50 -1.60 -7.72
N ALA A 48 -5.64 -0.33 -8.11
CA ALA A 48 -5.85 0.78 -7.19
C ALA A 48 -7.11 0.58 -6.32
N THR A 49 -8.24 0.27 -6.96
CA THR A 49 -9.51 0.00 -6.26
C THR A 49 -9.41 -1.20 -5.33
N LEU A 50 -8.67 -2.25 -5.70
CA LEU A 50 -8.45 -3.40 -4.82
C LEU A 50 -7.73 -2.98 -3.54
N PHE A 51 -6.59 -2.30 -3.66
CA PHE A 51 -5.80 -1.87 -2.50
C PHE A 51 -6.58 -0.93 -1.59
N GLU A 52 -7.43 -0.06 -2.17
CA GLU A 52 -8.37 0.77 -1.41
C GLU A 52 -9.40 -0.05 -0.63
N GLN A 53 -9.96 -1.11 -1.21
CA GLN A 53 -10.85 -2.03 -0.47
C GLN A 53 -10.12 -2.73 0.70
N PHE A 54 -8.82 -2.98 0.59
CA PHE A 54 -7.99 -3.48 1.71
C PHE A 54 -7.66 -2.40 2.75
N GLY A 55 -8.10 -1.16 2.53
CA GLY A 55 -7.90 -0.02 3.42
C GLY A 55 -6.60 0.75 3.18
N PHE A 56 -5.86 0.47 2.10
CA PHE A 56 -4.68 1.23 1.72
C PHE A 56 -5.07 2.46 0.91
N HIS A 57 -4.38 3.58 1.09
CA HIS A 57 -4.40 4.67 0.12
C HIS A 57 -3.40 4.36 -1.00
N TYR A 58 -3.89 4.25 -2.24
CA TYR A 58 -3.05 3.98 -3.42
C TYR A 58 -2.60 5.29 -4.07
N THR A 59 -1.31 5.42 -4.39
CA THR A 59 -0.73 6.58 -5.09
C THR A 59 0.27 6.10 -6.14
N GLY A 60 0.26 6.65 -7.35
CA GLY A 60 1.22 6.29 -8.41
C GLY A 60 0.59 6.21 -9.81
N PRO A 61 1.36 5.83 -10.85
CA PRO A 61 2.75 5.35 -10.83
C PRO A 61 3.80 6.47 -10.71
N ILE A 62 4.87 6.24 -9.96
CA ILE A 62 6.05 7.14 -9.88
C ILE A 62 7.30 6.40 -10.37
N ASP A 63 8.15 7.08 -11.14
CA ASP A 63 9.45 6.53 -11.54
C ASP A 63 10.36 6.35 -10.32
N GLY A 64 10.64 5.09 -9.97
CA GLY A 64 11.54 4.75 -8.85
C GLY A 64 13.01 5.13 -9.08
N HIS A 65 13.38 5.54 -10.29
CA HIS A 65 14.71 6.06 -10.61
C HIS A 65 14.82 7.59 -10.51
N ASP A 66 13.69 8.30 -10.45
CA ASP A 66 13.66 9.75 -10.26
C ASP A 66 13.52 10.09 -8.76
N LEU A 67 14.66 10.32 -8.10
CA LEU A 67 14.69 10.74 -6.70
C LEU A 67 14.03 12.12 -6.48
N GLY A 68 14.00 12.98 -7.50
CA GLY A 68 13.36 14.29 -7.44
C GLY A 68 11.85 14.19 -7.31
N ALA A 69 11.23 13.18 -7.93
CA ALA A 69 9.81 12.87 -7.79
C ALA A 69 9.52 11.97 -6.57
N LEU A 70 10.39 10.99 -6.31
CA LEU A 70 10.14 9.96 -5.29
C LEU A 70 10.24 10.49 -3.86
N ILE A 71 11.24 11.33 -3.56
CA ILE A 71 11.45 11.85 -2.20
C ILE A 71 10.24 12.70 -1.73
N PRO A 72 9.76 13.69 -2.50
CA PRO A 72 8.58 14.46 -2.11
C PRO A 72 7.32 13.61 -1.97
N ALA A 73 7.15 12.61 -2.84
CA ALA A 73 6.02 11.69 -2.76
C ALA A 73 6.03 10.88 -1.46
N LEU A 74 7.18 10.31 -1.09
CA LEU A 74 7.34 9.56 0.15
C LEU A 74 7.13 10.45 1.39
N GLN A 75 7.64 11.69 1.38
CA GLN A 75 7.42 12.65 2.47
C GLN A 75 5.93 12.98 2.64
N LYS A 76 5.21 13.19 1.53
CA LYS A 76 3.77 13.44 1.55
C LYS A 76 3.00 12.24 2.11
N LEU A 77 3.34 11.02 1.69
CA LEU A 77 2.68 9.80 2.17
C LEU A 77 2.96 9.52 3.64
N GLN A 78 4.19 9.78 4.11
CA GLN A 78 4.55 9.64 5.52
C GLN A 78 3.72 10.54 6.45
N ALA A 79 3.34 11.73 5.99
CA ALA A 79 2.51 12.66 6.75
C ALA A 79 1.01 12.28 6.78
N GLN A 80 0.58 11.32 5.95
CA GLN A 80 -0.82 10.91 5.88
C GLN A 80 -1.12 9.79 6.89
N PRO A 81 -2.30 9.84 7.55
CA PRO A 81 -2.71 8.77 8.45
C PRO A 81 -3.11 7.51 7.67
N GLY A 82 -2.96 6.35 8.31
CA GLY A 82 -3.38 5.07 7.75
C GLY A 82 -2.35 4.43 6.83
N PRO A 83 -2.61 3.20 6.36
CA PRO A 83 -1.68 2.48 5.51
C PRO A 83 -1.66 3.07 4.09
N GLN A 84 -0.45 3.35 3.60
CA GLN A 84 -0.20 3.96 2.30
C GLN A 84 0.46 2.94 1.37
N LEU A 85 0.14 2.99 0.08
CA LEU A 85 0.73 2.14 -0.96
C LEU A 85 1.12 3.03 -2.14
N LEU A 86 2.44 3.19 -2.35
CA LEU A 86 2.99 3.86 -3.51
C LEU A 86 3.31 2.83 -4.60
N HIS A 87 2.80 3.07 -5.81
CA HIS A 87 3.16 2.35 -7.02
C HIS A 87 4.22 3.11 -7.81
#